data_AF-A0A3D5WJ24-F1
#
_entry.id   AF-A0A3D5WJ24-F1
#
_cell.length_a   1.000
_cell.length_b   1.000
_cell.length_c   1.000
_cell.angle_alpha   90.00
_cell.angle_beta   90.00
_cell.angle_gamma   90.00
#
_symmetry.space_group_name_H-M   'P 1'
#
loop_
_entity.id
_entity.type
_entity.pdbx_description
1 polymer ?
#
loop_
_entity_poly.entity_id
_entity_poly.type
_entity_poly.pdbx_seq_one_letter_code
_entity_poly.pdbx_strand_id
1 'polypeptide(L)'
;MTSYHEYNKVDKAAYLVEQLANGKNIALVTDAGTPAISDPGEELVKQAYAAGIPVTSLPGACACVTALTLSGLSTRRFAFEAFLPSDKKLRRKILDSLCTETRTVIIYEAPHHLRATLQELFAALGDR
;
A
#
# COMPACT_ATOMS: atom_id res chain seq x y z
N MET A 1 -9.15 21.77 -4.56
CA MET A 1 -9.21 20.31 -4.30
C MET A 1 -9.67 19.62 -5.57
N THR A 2 -9.06 18.52 -5.97
CA THR A 2 -9.44 17.75 -7.17
C THR A 2 -9.31 16.25 -6.88
N SER A 3 -10.07 15.41 -7.57
CA SER A 3 -10.01 13.96 -7.38
C SER A 3 -8.74 13.36 -8.00
N TYR A 4 -8.14 12.41 -7.30
CA TYR A 4 -7.02 11.60 -7.74
C TYR A 4 -7.23 10.18 -7.20
N HIS A 5 -7.54 9.22 -8.08
CA HIS A 5 -7.96 7.87 -7.72
C HIS A 5 -7.45 6.86 -8.75
N GLU A 6 -7.55 5.57 -8.43
CA GLU A 6 -6.94 4.48 -9.21
C GLU A 6 -7.19 4.57 -10.73
N TYR A 7 -8.43 4.88 -11.15
CA TYR A 7 -8.81 4.93 -12.56
C TYR A 7 -8.28 6.12 -13.37
N ASN A 8 -7.81 7.20 -12.72
CA ASN A 8 -7.31 8.39 -13.41
C ASN A 8 -5.85 8.71 -13.06
N LYS A 9 -5.18 7.83 -12.29
CA LYS A 9 -3.92 8.14 -11.63
C LYS A 9 -2.79 8.55 -12.56
N VAL A 10 -2.76 8.02 -13.79
CA VAL A 10 -1.69 8.31 -14.77
C VAL A 10 -1.88 9.69 -15.39
N ASP A 11 -3.02 9.93 -16.06
CA ASP A 11 -3.28 11.20 -16.75
C ASP A 11 -3.41 12.36 -15.76
N LYS A 12 -4.04 12.11 -14.61
CA LYS A 12 -4.20 13.11 -13.58
C LYS A 12 -2.86 13.45 -12.92
N ALA A 13 -1.94 12.48 -12.77
CA ALA A 13 -0.60 12.77 -12.28
C ALA A 13 0.15 13.69 -13.23
N ALA A 14 0.08 13.44 -14.54
CA ALA A 14 0.75 14.28 -15.54
C ALA A 14 0.26 15.74 -15.45
N TYR A 15 -1.06 15.93 -15.35
CA TYR A 15 -1.64 17.26 -15.12
C TYR A 15 -1.14 17.89 -13.81
N LEU A 16 -1.14 17.15 -12.69
CA LEU A 16 -0.71 17.69 -11.39
C LEU A 16 0.78 18.04 -11.39
N VAL A 17 1.63 17.25 -12.05
CA VAL A 17 3.06 17.51 -12.24
C VAL A 17 3.29 18.78 -13.07
N GLU A 18 2.51 19.00 -14.12
CA GLU A 18 2.54 20.26 -14.87
C GLU A 18 2.15 21.45 -13.98
N GLN A 19 1.14 21.31 -13.13
CA GLN A 19 0.77 22.37 -12.19
C GLN A 19 1.88 22.66 -11.17
N LEU A 20 2.54 21.62 -10.65
CA LEU A 20 3.71 21.77 -9.77
C LEU A 20 4.86 22.50 -10.49
N ALA A 21 5.15 22.14 -11.75
CA ALA A 21 6.17 22.81 -12.56
C ALA A 21 5.85 24.29 -12.81
N ASN A 22 4.56 24.65 -12.88
CA ASN A 22 4.07 26.01 -12.98
C ASN A 22 4.02 26.76 -11.61
N GLY A 23 4.69 26.23 -10.58
CA GLY A 23 4.85 26.89 -9.28
C GLY A 23 3.69 26.71 -8.31
N LYS A 24 2.74 25.80 -8.59
CA LYS A 24 1.71 25.44 -7.61
C LYS A 24 2.31 24.54 -6.53
N ASN A 25 1.80 24.67 -5.31
CA ASN A 25 2.01 23.70 -4.23
C ASN A 25 0.82 22.77 -4.16
N ILE A 26 1.06 21.46 -4.10
CA ILE A 26 0.01 20.43 -4.05
C ILE A 26 0.26 19.54 -2.83
N ALA A 27 -0.80 19.32 -2.04
CA ALA A 27 -0.82 18.30 -0.99
C ALA A 27 -1.59 17.08 -1.50
N LEU A 28 -0.99 15.91 -1.38
CA LEU A 28 -1.65 14.63 -1.62
C LEU A 28 -2.23 14.13 -0.29
N VAL A 29 -3.51 13.75 -0.32
CA VAL A 29 -4.23 13.19 0.82
C VAL A 29 -4.97 11.93 0.37
N THR A 30 -5.26 11.04 1.30
CA THR A 30 -6.00 9.80 1.10
C THR A 30 -7.17 9.75 2.07
N ASP A 31 -8.18 8.92 1.79
CA ASP A 31 -9.37 8.81 2.66
C ASP A 31 -9.00 8.38 4.09
N ALA A 32 -7.94 7.58 4.24
CA ALA A 32 -7.43 7.18 5.54
C ALA A 32 -5.93 6.84 5.54
N GLY A 33 -5.20 7.37 6.51
CA GLY A 33 -3.82 6.97 6.78
C GLY A 33 -2.76 7.76 5.99
N THR A 34 -1.75 7.03 5.50
CA THR A 34 -0.60 7.61 4.80
C THR A 34 -0.79 7.47 3.29
N PRO A 35 -0.84 8.58 2.53
CA PRO A 35 -0.98 8.52 1.07
C PRO A 35 0.16 7.74 0.40
N ALA A 36 -0.11 7.24 -0.80
CA ALA A 36 0.78 6.41 -1.62
C ALA A 36 1.01 4.98 -1.11
N ILE A 37 0.36 4.55 -0.02
CA ILE A 37 0.40 3.17 0.46
C ILE A 37 -0.96 2.52 0.22
N SER A 38 -0.99 1.53 -0.69
CA SER A 38 -2.23 0.86 -1.12
C SER A 38 -3.28 1.81 -1.71
N ASP A 39 -2.84 2.93 -2.28
CA ASP A 39 -3.64 3.93 -2.97
C ASP A 39 -2.86 4.47 -4.20
N PRO A 40 -3.42 5.36 -5.06
CA PRO A 40 -2.81 5.72 -6.34
C PRO A 40 -1.58 6.63 -6.21
N GLY A 41 -1.23 7.10 -5.00
CA GLY A 41 -0.24 8.16 -4.78
C GLY A 41 1.16 7.87 -5.33
N GLU A 42 1.55 6.60 -5.42
CA GLU A 42 2.84 6.17 -5.95
C GLU A 42 3.11 6.71 -7.36
N GLU A 43 2.09 6.73 -8.22
CA GLU A 43 2.22 7.17 -9.62
C GLU A 43 2.53 8.66 -9.71
N LEU A 44 1.88 9.49 -8.90
CA LEU A 44 2.17 10.93 -8.83
C LEU A 44 3.60 11.20 -8.36
N VAL A 45 4.04 10.50 -7.31
CA VAL A 45 5.41 10.66 -6.77
C VAL A 45 6.45 10.27 -7.81
N LYS A 46 6.23 9.16 -8.53
CA LYS A 46 7.11 8.71 -9.61
C LYS A 46 7.24 9.75 -10.73
N GLN A 47 6.12 10.30 -11.20
CA GLN A 47 6.13 11.33 -12.25
C GLN A 47 6.75 12.65 -11.77
N ALA A 48 6.53 13.04 -10.51
CA ALA A 48 7.17 14.22 -9.91
C ALA A 48 8.70 14.08 -9.91
N TYR A 49 9.23 12.92 -9.48
CA TYR A 49 10.68 12.67 -9.54
C TYR A 49 11.22 12.66 -10.96
N ALA A 50 10.49 12.07 -11.92
CA ALA A 50 10.89 12.09 -13.33
C ALA A 50 10.96 13.52 -13.90
N ALA A 51 10.15 14.44 -13.37
CA ALA A 51 10.17 15.87 -13.72
C ALA A 51 11.15 16.72 -12.90
N GLY A 52 11.94 16.11 -12.00
CA GLY A 52 12.87 16.84 -11.13
C GLY A 52 12.20 17.66 -10.02
N ILE A 53 10.94 17.36 -9.71
CA ILE A 53 10.15 18.08 -8.70
C ILE A 53 10.42 17.46 -7.32
N PRO A 54 10.77 18.27 -6.30
CA PRO A 54 10.98 17.76 -4.96
C PRO A 54 9.66 17.28 -4.34
N VAL A 55 9.71 16.12 -3.70
CA VAL A 55 8.60 15.54 -2.94
C VAL A 55 9.03 15.46 -1.48
N THR A 56 8.14 15.85 -0.57
CA THR A 56 8.33 15.72 0.89
C THR A 56 7.15 14.99 1.51
N SER A 57 7.32 14.48 2.73
CA SER A 57 6.30 13.74 3.45
C SER A 57 6.22 14.18 4.91
N LEU A 58 5.00 14.16 5.46
CA LEU A 58 4.75 14.35 6.87
C LEU A 58 4.57 12.99 7.55
N PRO A 59 5.08 12.80 8.79
CA PRO A 59 4.72 11.63 9.57
C PRO A 59 3.21 11.63 9.84
N GLY A 60 2.60 10.45 9.94
CA GLY A 60 1.15 10.33 10.06
C GLY A 60 0.66 8.94 10.42
N ALA A 61 -0.66 8.78 10.42
CA ALA A 61 -1.32 7.53 10.77
C ALA A 61 -1.02 6.44 9.71
N CYS A 62 -0.69 5.24 10.17
CA CYS A 62 -0.44 4.08 9.33
C CYS A 62 -0.99 2.82 10.00
N ALA A 63 -2.06 2.24 9.44
CA ALA A 63 -2.79 1.16 10.10
C ALA A 63 -1.94 -0.10 10.33
N CYS A 64 -1.09 -0.50 9.37
CA CYS A 64 -0.21 -1.66 9.54
C CYS A 64 0.82 -1.46 10.67
N VAL A 65 1.41 -0.27 10.79
CA VAL A 65 2.36 0.04 11.87
C VAL A 65 1.64 0.06 13.22
N THR A 66 0.46 0.69 13.31
CA THR A 66 -0.34 0.68 14.54
C THR A 66 -0.79 -0.72 14.95
N ALA A 67 -1.18 -1.58 13.99
CA ALA A 67 -1.54 -2.96 14.28
C ALA A 67 -0.34 -3.76 14.81
N LEU A 68 0.84 -3.57 14.20
CA LEU A 68 2.07 -4.25 14.59
C LEU A 68 2.47 -3.92 16.04
N THR A 69 2.38 -2.66 16.45
CA THR A 69 2.76 -2.25 17.83
C THR A 69 1.86 -2.84 18.91
N LEU A 70 0.63 -3.25 18.56
CA LEU A 70 -0.34 -3.88 19.47
C LEU A 70 -0.34 -5.41 19.38
N SER A 71 0.27 -5.99 18.35
CA SER A 71 0.13 -7.42 18.01
C SER A 71 0.83 -8.40 18.96
N GLY A 72 1.82 -7.94 19.73
CA GLY A 72 2.72 -8.80 20.50
C GLY A 72 3.75 -9.57 19.64
N LEU A 73 3.78 -9.34 18.32
CA LEU A 73 4.73 -9.97 17.40
C LEU A 73 6.05 -9.18 17.30
N SER A 74 7.06 -9.79 16.68
CA SER A 74 8.37 -9.16 16.47
C SER A 74 8.25 -7.93 15.58
N THR A 75 8.63 -6.77 16.10
CA THR A 75 8.60 -5.50 15.37
C THR A 75 9.94 -5.16 14.70
N ARG A 76 11.00 -5.95 14.95
CA ARG A 76 12.37 -5.66 14.46
C ARG A 76 12.46 -5.71 12.93
N ARG A 77 11.78 -6.68 12.32
CA ARG A 77 11.69 -6.84 10.87
C ARG A 77 10.30 -7.37 10.56
N PHE A 78 9.59 -6.68 9.68
CA PHE A 78 8.28 -7.10 9.20
C PHE A 78 8.21 -6.98 7.68
N ALA A 79 7.26 -7.69 7.08
CA ALA A 79 6.88 -7.61 5.69
C ALA A 79 5.43 -7.12 5.61
N PHE A 80 5.16 -6.16 4.73
CA PHE A 80 3.81 -5.68 4.45
C PHE A 80 3.43 -6.11 3.03
N GLU A 81 2.44 -6.98 2.92
CA GLU A 81 1.99 -7.58 1.65
C GLU A 81 0.73 -6.88 1.08
N ALA A 82 0.33 -5.76 1.67
CA ALA A 82 -0.87 -5.01 1.28
C ALA A 82 -2.11 -5.93 1.18
N PHE A 83 -2.96 -5.71 0.19
CA PHE A 83 -4.09 -6.58 -0.13
C PHE A 83 -3.64 -7.70 -1.08
N LEU A 84 -4.02 -8.94 -0.77
CA LEU A 84 -3.77 -10.05 -1.68
C LEU A 84 -4.56 -9.84 -3.00
N PRO A 85 -3.94 -10.11 -4.16
CA PRO A 85 -4.58 -9.88 -5.45
C PRO A 85 -5.70 -10.89 -5.70
N SER A 86 -6.71 -10.46 -6.47
CA SER A 86 -7.79 -11.33 -6.92
C SER A 86 -7.36 -12.34 -7.99
N ASP A 87 -6.27 -12.06 -8.72
CA ASP A 87 -5.67 -13.00 -9.67
C ASP A 87 -5.11 -14.22 -8.93
N LYS A 88 -5.69 -15.39 -9.19
CA LYS A 88 -5.36 -16.64 -8.50
C LYS A 88 -3.89 -17.05 -8.67
N LYS A 89 -3.29 -16.80 -9.84
CA LYS A 89 -1.91 -17.21 -10.12
C LYS A 89 -0.94 -16.31 -9.36
N LEU A 90 -1.18 -15.01 -9.35
CA LEU A 90 -0.38 -14.06 -8.59
C LEU A 90 -0.56 -14.29 -7.08
N ARG A 91 -1.79 -14.51 -6.62
CA ARG A 91 -2.09 -14.84 -5.22
C ARG A 91 -1.35 -16.09 -4.77
N ARG A 92 -1.38 -17.17 -5.57
CA ARG A 92 -0.65 -18.40 -5.28
C ARG A 92 0.86 -18.15 -5.14
N LYS A 93 1.46 -17.39 -6.07
CA LYS A 93 2.89 -17.03 -6.00
C LYS A 93 3.25 -16.28 -4.72
N ILE A 94 2.40 -15.35 -4.29
CA ILE A 94 2.59 -14.63 -3.03
C ILE A 94 2.51 -15.62 -1.86
N LEU A 95 1.48 -16.46 -1.79
CA LEU A 95 1.36 -17.47 -0.73
C LEU A 95 2.58 -18.41 -0.67
N ASP A 96 3.07 -18.86 -1.83
CA ASP A 96 4.26 -19.73 -1.92
C ASP A 96 5.51 -19.01 -1.37
N SER A 97 5.67 -17.71 -1.64
CA SER A 97 6.76 -16.91 -1.06
C SER A 97 6.62 -16.71 0.46
N LEU A 98 5.40 -16.66 0.98
CA LEU A 98 5.14 -16.49 2.41
C LEU A 98 5.46 -17.74 3.22
N CYS A 99 5.47 -18.93 2.61
CA CYS A 99 5.84 -20.18 3.27
C CYS A 99 7.26 -20.15 3.87
N THR A 100 8.20 -19.45 3.22
CA THR A 100 9.59 -19.32 3.68
C THR A 100 9.87 -17.99 4.37
N GLU A 101 8.87 -17.11 4.48
CA GLU A 101 9.01 -15.86 5.20
C GLU A 101 9.08 -16.10 6.71
N THR A 102 10.05 -15.44 7.36
CA THR A 102 10.38 -15.59 8.78
C THR A 102 10.09 -14.33 9.59
N ARG A 103 9.88 -13.20 8.93
CA ARG A 103 9.47 -11.93 9.53
C ARG A 103 7.99 -11.95 9.86
N THR A 104 7.56 -11.05 10.73
CA THR A 104 6.14 -10.78 10.92
C THR A 104 5.54 -10.28 9.61
N VAL A 105 4.46 -10.91 9.14
CA VAL A 105 3.77 -10.55 7.91
C VAL A 105 2.48 -9.81 8.25
N ILE A 106 2.24 -8.69 7.59
CA ILE A 106 1.02 -7.91 7.72
C ILE A 106 0.32 -7.87 6.37
N ILE A 107 -0.95 -8.31 6.37
CA ILE A 107 -1.83 -8.34 5.20
C ILE A 107 -3.06 -7.49 5.54
N TYR A 108 -3.49 -6.65 4.60
CA TYR A 108 -4.79 -6.01 4.64
C TYR A 108 -5.83 -6.89 3.96
N GLU A 109 -7.05 -6.89 4.49
CA GLU A 109 -8.15 -7.67 3.92
C GLU A 109 -9.48 -6.96 4.10
N ALA A 110 -10.34 -7.07 3.08
CA ALA A 110 -11.69 -6.58 3.15
C ALA A 110 -12.54 -7.49 4.07
N PRO A 111 -13.48 -6.93 4.85
CA PRO A 111 -14.22 -7.69 5.87
C PRO A 111 -15.00 -8.87 5.29
N HIS A 112 -15.49 -8.74 4.06
CA HIS A 112 -16.26 -9.79 3.36
C HIS A 112 -15.39 -10.94 2.82
N HIS A 113 -14.06 -10.76 2.73
CA HIS A 113 -13.12 -11.79 2.29
C HIS A 113 -12.38 -12.47 3.46
N LEU A 114 -12.38 -11.84 4.64
CA LEU A 114 -11.54 -12.24 5.78
C LEU A 114 -11.57 -13.74 6.08
N ARG A 115 -12.74 -14.35 6.20
CA ARG A 115 -12.86 -15.79 6.53
C ARG A 115 -12.22 -16.68 5.47
N ALA A 116 -12.46 -16.39 4.20
CA ALA A 116 -11.91 -17.17 3.09
C ALA A 116 -10.38 -17.02 3.03
N THR A 117 -9.88 -15.80 3.23
CA THR A 117 -8.44 -15.53 3.26
C THR A 117 -7.76 -16.23 4.43
N LEU A 118 -8.34 -16.22 5.62
CA LEU A 118 -7.79 -16.94 6.78
C LEU A 118 -7.71 -18.45 6.54
N GLN A 119 -8.73 -19.05 5.91
CA GLN A 119 -8.72 -20.46 5.54
C GLN A 119 -7.63 -20.77 4.52
N GLU A 120 -7.44 -19.91 3.53
CA GLU A 120 -6.40 -20.07 2.51
C GLU A 120 -4.99 -19.92 3.10
N LEU A 121 -4.80 -18.92 3.97
CA LEU A 121 -3.54 -18.71 4.69
C LEU A 121 -3.21 -19.92 5.56
N PHE A 122 -4.17 -20.45 6.33
CA PHE A 122 -3.97 -21.65 7.13
C PHE A 122 -3.64 -22.87 6.27
N ALA A 123 -4.33 -23.06 5.14
CA ALA A 123 -4.07 -24.18 4.24
C ALA A 123 -2.68 -24.10 3.58
N ALA A 124 -2.17 -22.89 3.32
CA ALA A 124 -0.86 -22.68 2.71
C ALA A 124 0.30 -22.64 3.72
N LEU A 125 0.09 -21.99 4.87
CA LEU A 125 1.14 -21.63 5.83
C LEU A 125 1.12 -22.48 7.12
N GLY A 126 0.02 -23.19 7.39
CA GLY A 126 -0.18 -23.93 8.64
C GLY A 126 -0.54 -23.04 9.83
N ASP A 127 -0.47 -23.63 11.03
CA ASP A 127 -0.64 -22.94 12.31
C ASP A 127 0.68 -22.31 12.74
N ARG A 128 0.89 -21.04 12.39
CA ARG A 128 2.13 -20.30 12.66
C ARG A 128 1.86 -18.84 13.01
#